data_AF-A0A3D0XTT3-F1
#
_entry.id   AF-A0A3D0XTT3-F1
#
_cell.length_a   1.000
_cell.length_b   1.000
_cell.length_c   1.000
_cell.angle_alpha   90.00
_cell.angle_beta   90.00
_cell.angle_gamma   90.00
#
_symmetry.space_group_name_H-M   'P 1'
#
loop_
_entity.id
_entity.type
_entity.pdbx_description
1 polymer ?
#
loop_
_entity_poly.entity_id
_entity_poly.type
_entity_poly.pdbx_seq_one_letter_code
_entity_poly.pdbx_strand_id
1 'polypeptide(L)'
;KAGIPVFGSEEEQVRDGCLASVSIDFVALGEETGKMAGKILKGEAKPESTKVYVVHNGKPIYNTDVLSQLKLKVPAAYQNATKTKTAGSK
;
A
#
# COMPACT_ATOMS: atom_id res chain seq x y z
N LYS A 1 15.69 -6.27 -19.27
CA LYS A 1 14.91 -5.23 -18.55
C LYS A 1 15.02 -3.92 -19.32
N ALA A 2 13.93 -3.16 -19.46
CA ALA A 2 13.88 -1.93 -20.27
C ALA A 2 14.40 -0.66 -19.56
N GLY A 3 14.81 -0.75 -18.29
CA GLY A 3 15.26 0.41 -17.51
C GLY A 3 14.15 1.40 -17.14
N ILE A 4 12.88 0.96 -17.25
CA ILE A 4 11.70 1.79 -16.98
C ILE A 4 11.26 1.57 -15.53
N PRO A 5 11.10 2.62 -14.70
CA PRO A 5 10.53 2.50 -13.37
C PRO A 5 9.04 2.17 -13.46
N VAL A 6 8.58 1.25 -12.61
CA VAL A 6 7.16 0.88 -12.50
C VAL A 6 6.66 1.27 -11.11
N PHE A 7 5.55 1.98 -11.03
CA PHE A 7 4.88 2.32 -9.78
C PHE A 7 3.69 1.39 -9.58
N GLY A 8 3.72 0.66 -8.47
CA GLY A 8 2.64 -0.23 -8.08
C GLY A 8 1.48 0.55 -7.44
N SER A 9 0.35 -0.13 -7.28
CA SER A 9 -0.82 0.40 -6.54
C SER A 9 -0.88 -0.10 -5.10
N GLU A 10 0.00 -1.02 -4.72
CA GLU A 10 0.00 -1.70 -3.42
C GLU A 10 1.43 -2.14 -3.03
N GLU A 11 1.63 -2.43 -1.74
CA GLU A 11 2.94 -2.68 -1.15
C GLU A 11 3.57 -3.99 -1.69
N GLU A 12 2.77 -5.01 -1.91
CA GLU A 12 3.18 -6.33 -2.41
C GLU A 12 3.80 -6.22 -3.80
N GLN A 13 3.25 -5.40 -4.69
CA GLN A 13 3.83 -5.16 -6.01
C GLN A 13 5.23 -4.52 -5.93
N VAL A 14 5.49 -3.72 -4.90
CA VAL A 14 6.82 -3.14 -4.64
C VAL A 14 7.78 -4.21 -4.12
N ARG A 15 7.28 -5.17 -3.33
CA ARG A 15 8.03 -6.37 -2.91
C ARG A 15 8.31 -7.32 -4.08
N ASP A 16 7.49 -7.28 -5.14
CA ASP A 16 7.69 -8.11 -6.34
C ASP A 16 8.53 -7.44 -7.44
N GLY A 17 8.95 -6.19 -7.22
CA GLY A 17 9.91 -5.51 -8.10
C GLY A 17 9.40 -4.24 -8.78
N CYS A 18 8.24 -3.70 -8.39
CA CYS A 18 7.93 -2.30 -8.65
C CYS A 18 8.88 -1.40 -7.85
N LEU A 19 9.13 -0.19 -8.37
CA LEU A 19 9.99 0.80 -7.75
C LEU A 19 9.38 1.35 -6.46
N ALA A 20 8.11 1.73 -6.49
CA ALA A 20 7.45 2.41 -5.37
C ALA A 20 5.92 2.36 -5.49
N SER A 21 5.23 2.67 -4.39
CA SER A 21 3.79 2.85 -4.28
C SER A 21 3.45 3.85 -3.16
N VAL A 22 2.24 4.39 -3.17
CA VAL A 22 1.59 4.99 -2.00
C VAL A 22 0.43 4.07 -1.62
N SER A 23 0.65 3.21 -0.62
CA SER A 23 -0.23 2.09 -0.32
C SER A 23 -1.07 2.36 0.93
N ILE A 24 -2.30 1.86 0.94
CA ILE A 24 -3.12 1.81 2.16
C ILE A 24 -2.81 0.56 2.98
N ASP A 25 -3.20 0.58 4.25
CA ASP A 25 -3.14 -0.59 5.11
C ASP A 25 -4.41 -1.43 4.94
N PHE A 26 -4.31 -2.53 4.20
CA PHE A 26 -5.43 -3.42 3.93
C PHE A 26 -5.90 -4.19 5.17
N VAL A 27 -5.04 -4.41 6.16
CA VAL A 27 -5.42 -5.05 7.43
C VAL A 27 -6.32 -4.11 8.21
N ALA A 28 -5.89 -2.84 8.37
CA ALA A 28 -6.70 -1.82 9.03
C ALA A 28 -8.04 -1.57 8.32
N LEU A 29 -8.05 -1.57 6.98
CA LEU A 29 -9.29 -1.49 6.20
C LEU A 29 -10.21 -2.69 6.46
N GLY A 30 -9.65 -3.90 6.57
CA GLY A 30 -10.39 -5.11 6.92
C GLY A 30 -11.01 -5.04 8.31
N GLU A 31 -10.28 -4.49 9.29
CA GLU A 31 -10.81 -4.26 10.65
C GLU A 31 -12.01 -3.31 10.65
N GLU A 32 -11.93 -2.19 9.93
CA GLU A 32 -13.05 -1.26 9.79
C GLU A 32 -14.26 -1.91 9.12
N THR A 33 -14.01 -2.70 8.07
CA THR A 33 -15.05 -3.49 7.39
C THR A 33 -15.72 -4.48 8.35
N GLY A 34 -14.94 -5.18 9.17
CA GLY A 34 -15.44 -6.11 10.19
C GLY A 34 -16.30 -5.41 11.25
N LYS A 35 -15.89 -4.23 11.72
CA LYS A 35 -16.68 -3.41 12.65
C LYS A 35 -18.03 -3.00 12.04
N MET A 36 -18.04 -2.58 10.77
CA MET A 36 -19.27 -2.24 10.05
C MET A 36 -20.20 -3.45 9.91
N ALA A 37 -19.68 -4.59 9.49
CA ALA A 37 -20.44 -5.83 9.37
C ALA A 37 -21.05 -6.26 10.72
N GLY A 38 -20.26 -6.18 11.80
CA GLY A 38 -20.72 -6.49 13.15
C GLY A 38 -21.92 -5.64 13.60
N LYS A 39 -21.93 -4.33 13.31
CA LYS A 39 -23.06 -3.45 13.62
C LYS A 39 -24.32 -3.85 12.85
N ILE A 40 -24.18 -4.20 11.57
CA ILE A 40 -25.31 -4.64 10.73
C ILE A 40 -25.89 -5.96 11.26
N LEU A 41 -25.03 -6.94 11.58
CA LEU A 41 -25.47 -8.24 12.10
C LEU A 41 -26.18 -8.14 13.46
N LYS A 42 -25.83 -7.14 14.28
CA LYS A 42 -26.50 -6.84 15.55
C LYS A 42 -27.79 -6.03 15.38
N GLY A 43 -28.14 -5.60 14.17
CA GLY A 43 -29.28 -4.72 13.90
C GLY A 43 -29.06 -3.26 14.32
N GLU A 44 -27.83 -2.87 14.68
CA GLU A 44 -27.46 -1.51 15.10
C GLU A 44 -27.33 -0.54 13.91
N ALA A 45 -27.19 -1.08 12.69
CA ALA A 45 -27.10 -0.33 11.44
C ALA A 45 -27.80 -1.07 10.30
N LYS A 46 -28.25 -0.33 9.28
CA LYS A 46 -28.83 -0.89 8.05
C LYS A 46 -27.88 -0.70 6.88
N PRO A 47 -27.72 -1.69 5.98
CA PRO A 47 -26.81 -1.58 4.83
C PRO A 47 -27.09 -0.33 3.97
N GLU A 48 -28.36 -0.04 3.67
CA GLU A 48 -28.77 1.04 2.78
C GLU A 48 -28.46 2.45 3.32
N SER A 49 -28.27 2.61 4.63
CA SER A 49 -27.95 3.89 5.27
C SER A 49 -26.52 3.98 5.79
N THR A 50 -25.75 2.89 5.74
CA THR A 50 -24.37 2.86 6.20
C THR A 50 -23.46 3.51 5.15
N LYS A 51 -22.73 4.56 5.54
CA LYS A 51 -21.79 5.24 4.63
C LYS A 51 -20.64 4.32 4.24
N VAL A 52 -20.22 4.39 2.99
CA VAL A 52 -19.01 3.72 2.51
C VAL A 52 -17.80 4.34 3.19
N TYR A 53 -17.00 3.49 3.83
CA TYR A 53 -15.71 3.89 4.39
C TYR A 53 -14.68 4.07 3.28
N VAL A 54 -13.98 5.20 3.27
CA VAL A 54 -12.98 5.54 2.26
C VAL A 54 -11.68 5.90 2.96
N VAL A 55 -10.59 5.23 2.58
CA VAL A 55 -9.25 5.56 3.04
C VAL A 55 -8.67 6.63 2.13
N HIS A 56 -8.43 7.82 2.68
CA HIS A 56 -7.90 8.95 1.90
C HIS A 56 -6.38 9.05 1.92
N ASN A 57 -5.73 8.39 2.89
CA ASN A 57 -4.29 8.52 3.11
C ASN A 57 -3.61 7.16 2.96
N GLY A 58 -2.63 7.10 2.07
CA GLY A 58 -1.68 5.98 1.97
C GLY A 58 -0.31 6.37 2.52
N LYS A 59 0.56 5.37 2.69
CA LYS A 59 1.95 5.54 3.10
C LYS A 59 2.87 5.24 1.93
N PRO A 60 3.89 6.08 1.67
CA PRO A 60 4.86 5.82 0.63
C PRO A 60 5.75 4.63 1.01
N ILE A 61 6.03 3.78 0.01
CA ILE A 61 6.95 2.66 0.09
C ILE A 61 7.81 2.60 -1.19
N TYR A 62 9.07 2.18 -1.07
CA TYR A 62 9.96 2.00 -2.23
C TYR A 62 10.90 0.79 -2.09
N ASN A 63 11.30 0.23 -3.23
CA ASN A 63 12.20 -0.92 -3.34
C ASN A 63 13.65 -0.48 -3.59
N THR A 64 14.55 -0.80 -2.65
CA THR A 64 15.96 -0.39 -2.73
C THR A 64 16.74 -1.10 -3.84
N ASP A 65 16.37 -2.33 -4.19
CA ASP A 65 17.09 -3.12 -5.20
C ASP A 65 16.78 -2.57 -6.60
N VAL A 66 15.50 -2.23 -6.86
CA VAL A 66 15.06 -1.61 -8.11
C VAL A 66 15.66 -0.21 -8.25
N LEU A 67 15.70 0.57 -7.17
CA LEU A 67 16.37 1.87 -7.12
C LEU A 67 17.83 1.79 -7.56
N SER A 68 18.56 0.81 -7.01
CA SER A 68 19.96 0.55 -7.33
C SER A 68 20.13 0.10 -8.79
N GLN A 69 19.31 -0.83 -9.26
CA GLN A 69 19.31 -1.32 -10.65
C GLN A 69 19.07 -0.20 -11.67
N LEU A 70 18.21 0.77 -11.33
CA LEU A 70 17.89 1.92 -12.16
C LEU A 70 18.81 3.13 -11.94
N LYS A 71 19.77 3.04 -11.02
CA LYS A 71 20.70 4.13 -10.65
C LYS A 71 19.98 5.42 -10.23
N LEU A 72 18.84 5.27 -9.54
CA LEU A 72 18.05 6.38 -9.03
C LEU A 72 18.47 6.76 -7.61
N LYS A 73 18.03 7.94 -7.14
CA LYS A 73 18.18 8.38 -5.75
C LYS A 73 16.81 8.68 -5.16
N VAL A 74 16.65 8.44 -3.86
CA VAL A 74 15.42 8.78 -3.13
C VAL A 74 15.40 10.28 -2.85
N PRO A 75 14.32 11.01 -3.21
CA PRO A 75 14.18 12.42 -2.87
C PRO A 75 14.12 12.64 -1.35
N ALA A 76 14.57 13.81 -0.88
CA ALA A 76 14.61 14.14 0.56
C ALA A 76 13.26 13.95 1.27
N ALA A 77 12.15 14.31 0.59
CA ALA A 77 10.79 14.17 1.09
C ALA A 77 10.38 12.72 1.41
N TYR A 78 11.08 11.71 0.87
CA TYR A 78 10.75 10.29 1.02
C TYR A 78 11.84 9.48 1.74
N GLN A 79 12.83 10.13 2.37
CA GLN A 79 13.92 9.41 3.06
C GLN A 79 13.43 8.50 4.20
N ASN A 80 12.31 8.89 4.82
CA ASN A 80 11.66 8.18 5.92
C ASN A 80 10.49 7.30 5.45
N ALA A 81 10.28 7.16 4.14
CA ALA A 81 9.28 6.25 3.60
C ALA A 81 9.67 4.78 3.87
N THR A 82 8.68 3.90 3.85
CA THR A 82 8.90 2.46 4.07
C THR A 82 9.85 1.92 3.01
N LYS A 83 10.83 1.13 3.45
CA LYS A 83 11.85 0.54 2.57
C LYS A 83 11.59 -0.95 2.45
N THR A 84 11.71 -1.47 1.23
CA THR A 84 11.63 -2.91 0.98
C THR A 84 12.69 -3.36 -0.02
N LYS A 85 12.83 -4.67 -0.14
CA LYS A 85 13.65 -5.38 -1.13
C LYS A 85 12.77 -6.33 -1.93
N THR A 86 13.27 -6.78 -3.07
CA THR A 86 12.52 -7.74 -3.89
C THR A 86 12.48 -9.10 -3.17
N ALA A 87 11.34 -9.78 -3.18
CA ALA A 87 11.24 -11.11 -2.60
C ALA A 87 12.16 -12.09 -3.38
N GLY A 88 13.03 -12.80 -2.66
CA GLY A 88 13.93 -13.79 -3.26
C GLY A 88 15.26 -13.25 -3.83
N SER A 89 15.53 -11.94 -3.77
CA SER A 89 16.90 -11.44 -3.97
C SER A 89 17.76 -11.80 -2.75
N LYS A 90 18.56 -12.86 -2.89
CA LYS A 90 19.71 -13.15 -2.01
C LYS A 90 20.84 -12.15 -2.27
#